data_AF-A0A7S3MIA2-F1
#
_entry.id   AF-A0A7S3MIA2-F1
#
_cell.length_a   1.000
_cell.length_b   1.000
_cell.length_c   1.000
_cell.angle_alpha   90.00
_cell.angle_beta   90.00
_cell.angle_gamma   90.00
#
_symmetry.space_group_name_H-M   'P 1'
#
loop_
_entity.id
_entity.type
_entity.pdbx_description
1 polymer ?
#
loop_
_entity_poly.entity_id
_entity_poly.type
_entity_poly.pdbx_seq_one_letter_code
_entity_poly.pdbx_strand_id
1 'polypeptide(L)'
;TGEEGSLAHIAATQFFKHFPKVSLSGVGSFAAAFREVASGRALYGVIPIENSASGTLHSTYDLVVEHDVVISGELGVREVYCLCVKTESTMLSGIRRVLSHPNILDACSSFIDTKVVPAVRAVAGADFTLGTRPTRSTTEAARLTAEEGAEAPEGVAAAIATKEAAKRHG
;
A
#
# COMPACT_ATOMS: atom_id res chain seq x y z
N THR A 1 -3.89 -10.20 -4.92
CA THR A 1 -4.83 -9.97 -3.80
C THR A 1 -4.91 -8.50 -3.49
N GLY A 2 -5.93 -8.04 -2.78
CA GLY A 2 -6.11 -6.62 -2.48
C GLY A 2 -6.71 -5.82 -3.64
N GLU A 3 -6.87 -4.52 -3.41
CA GLU A 3 -7.55 -3.60 -4.31
C GLU A 3 -6.58 -3.01 -5.36
N GLU A 4 -7.13 -2.33 -6.37
CA GLU A 4 -6.32 -1.58 -7.32
C GLU A 4 -5.44 -0.54 -6.62
N GLY A 5 -4.19 -0.45 -7.04
CA GLY A 5 -3.17 0.38 -6.39
C GLY A 5 -2.40 -0.31 -5.25
N SER A 6 -2.84 -1.47 -4.78
CA SER A 6 -2.03 -2.31 -3.89
C SER A 6 -0.76 -2.83 -4.58
N LEU A 7 0.25 -3.23 -3.79
CA LEU A 7 1.48 -3.82 -4.34
C LEU A 7 1.22 -5.05 -5.21
N ALA A 8 0.29 -5.93 -4.82
CA ALA A 8 -0.05 -7.10 -5.63
C ALA A 8 -0.76 -6.72 -6.92
N HIS A 9 -1.58 -5.67 -6.93
CA HIS A 9 -2.14 -5.12 -8.18
C HIS A 9 -1.05 -4.53 -9.08
N ILE A 10 -0.09 -3.79 -8.51
CA ILE A 10 1.07 -3.26 -9.24
C ILE A 10 1.89 -4.41 -9.85
N ALA A 11 2.16 -5.46 -9.07
CA ALA A 11 2.86 -6.65 -9.53
C ALA A 11 2.13 -7.32 -10.71
N ALA A 12 0.82 -7.53 -10.59
CA ALA A 12 0.01 -8.11 -11.65
C ALA A 12 0.01 -7.23 -12.91
N THR A 13 -0.12 -5.92 -12.75
CA THR A 13 -0.06 -4.95 -13.85
C THR A 13 1.30 -5.00 -14.57
N GLN A 14 2.40 -5.07 -13.82
CA GLN A 14 3.75 -5.13 -14.39
C GLN A 14 4.03 -6.47 -15.08
N PHE A 15 3.61 -7.58 -14.49
CA PHE A 15 3.78 -8.92 -15.06
C PHE A 15 3.01 -9.05 -16.39
N PHE A 16 1.77 -8.57 -16.42
CA PHE A 16 0.90 -8.69 -17.59
C PHE A 16 0.94 -7.48 -18.54
N LYS A 17 1.88 -6.54 -18.40
CA LYS A 17 1.94 -5.29 -19.18
C LYS A 17 1.92 -5.46 -20.71
N HIS A 18 2.39 -6.60 -21.22
CA HIS A 18 2.44 -6.91 -22.65
C HIS A 18 1.27 -7.79 -23.13
N PHE A 19 0.28 -8.03 -22.26
CA PHE A 19 -0.89 -8.88 -22.53
C PHE A 19 -2.18 -8.06 -22.44
N PRO A 20 -2.53 -7.27 -23.47
CA PRO A 20 -3.61 -6.28 -23.41
C PRO A 20 -5.03 -6.87 -23.25
N LYS A 21 -5.18 -8.20 -23.39
CA LYS A 21 -6.46 -8.90 -23.21
C LYS A 21 -6.67 -9.42 -21.78
N VAL A 22 -5.70 -9.23 -20.89
CA VAL A 22 -5.80 -9.67 -19.50
C VAL A 22 -6.58 -8.65 -18.68
N SER A 23 -7.64 -9.11 -18.01
CA SER A 23 -8.34 -8.35 -16.98
C SER A 23 -7.80 -8.73 -15.60
N LEU A 24 -7.64 -7.73 -14.73
CA LEU A 24 -7.20 -7.93 -13.34
C LEU A 24 -8.40 -7.79 -12.41
N SER A 25 -8.53 -8.72 -11.47
CA SER A 25 -9.53 -8.66 -10.40
C SER A 25 -8.87 -8.86 -9.03
N GLY A 26 -9.29 -8.03 -8.08
CA GLY A 26 -8.85 -8.12 -6.69
C GLY A 26 -9.63 -9.16 -5.91
N VAL A 27 -8.98 -9.84 -4.97
CA VAL A 27 -9.60 -10.75 -4.01
C VAL A 27 -9.09 -10.48 -2.60
N GLY A 28 -9.92 -10.78 -1.60
CA GLY A 28 -9.69 -10.37 -0.21
C GLY A 28 -8.60 -11.12 0.57
N SER A 29 -8.10 -12.25 0.07
CA SER A 29 -7.05 -13.03 0.76
C SER A 29 -6.22 -13.88 -0.20
N PHE A 30 -5.04 -14.34 0.24
CA PHE A 30 -4.21 -15.25 -0.56
C PHE A 30 -4.97 -16.54 -0.84
N ALA A 31 -5.59 -17.16 0.17
CA ALA A 31 -6.42 -18.35 0.01
C ALA A 31 -7.58 -18.14 -0.98
N ALA A 32 -8.17 -16.94 -1.06
CA ALA A 32 -9.16 -16.64 -2.09
C ALA A 32 -8.54 -16.67 -3.50
N ALA A 33 -7.33 -16.13 -3.69
CA ALA A 33 -6.66 -16.17 -4.99
C ALA A 33 -6.38 -17.61 -5.44
N PHE A 34 -5.90 -18.48 -4.55
CA PHE A 34 -5.69 -19.90 -4.87
C PHE A 34 -7.00 -20.60 -5.24
N ARG A 35 -8.10 -20.35 -4.51
CA ARG A 35 -9.43 -20.89 -4.84
C ARG A 35 -9.96 -20.42 -6.20
N GLU A 36 -9.76 -19.15 -6.56
CA GLU A 36 -10.17 -18.64 -7.88
C GLU A 36 -9.42 -19.34 -9.02
N VAL A 37 -8.12 -19.58 -8.84
CA VAL A 37 -7.30 -20.31 -9.84
C VAL A 37 -7.69 -21.79 -9.90
N ALA A 38 -7.74 -22.47 -8.76
CA ALA A 38 -8.06 -23.90 -8.69
C ALA A 38 -9.47 -24.23 -9.21
N SER A 39 -10.42 -23.29 -9.10
CA SER A 39 -11.78 -23.44 -9.63
C SER A 39 -11.95 -23.01 -11.09
N GLY A 40 -10.88 -22.53 -11.75
CA GLY A 40 -10.91 -22.06 -13.13
C GLY A 40 -11.60 -20.72 -13.35
N ARG A 41 -11.98 -20.00 -12.28
CA ARG A 41 -12.56 -18.65 -12.38
C ARG A 41 -11.52 -17.59 -12.70
N ALA A 42 -10.26 -17.84 -12.36
CA ALA A 42 -9.10 -17.06 -12.79
C ALA A 42 -8.07 -17.98 -13.46
N LEU A 43 -7.40 -17.49 -14.51
CA LEU A 43 -6.34 -18.24 -15.19
C LEU A 43 -5.00 -18.19 -14.43
N TYR A 44 -4.76 -17.09 -13.71
CA TYR A 44 -3.51 -16.85 -12.98
C TYR A 44 -3.80 -16.16 -11.65
N GLY A 45 -2.98 -16.47 -10.65
CA GLY A 45 -2.93 -15.77 -9.36
C GLY A 45 -1.57 -15.10 -9.19
N VAL A 46 -1.56 -13.82 -8.82
CA VAL A 46 -0.33 -13.09 -8.47
C VAL A 46 -0.28 -12.92 -6.95
N ILE A 47 0.71 -13.57 -6.33
CA ILE A 47 0.77 -13.78 -4.88
C ILE A 47 2.23 -13.58 -4.41
N PRO A 48 2.47 -12.83 -3.32
CA PRO A 48 3.82 -12.64 -2.79
C PRO A 48 4.31 -13.92 -2.10
N ILE A 49 5.51 -14.37 -2.48
CA ILE A 49 6.18 -15.54 -1.89
C ILE A 49 7.30 -15.12 -0.92
N GLU A 50 7.96 -13.98 -1.17
CA GLU A 50 9.06 -13.47 -0.36
C GLU A 50 9.00 -11.94 -0.28
N ASN A 51 9.44 -11.37 0.86
CA ASN A 51 9.69 -9.95 1.04
C ASN A 51 11.11 -9.78 1.59
N SER A 52 11.91 -8.88 1.02
CA SER A 52 13.29 -8.61 1.48
C SER A 52 13.39 -8.17 2.95
N ALA A 53 12.33 -7.58 3.51
CA ALA A 53 12.28 -7.15 4.91
C ALA A 53 11.80 -8.25 5.87
N SER A 54 10.85 -9.10 5.44
CA SER A 54 10.20 -10.11 6.30
C SER A 54 10.61 -11.55 5.98
N GLY A 55 11.45 -11.74 4.97
CA GLY A 55 11.83 -13.04 4.42
C GLY A 55 10.65 -13.74 3.73
N THR A 56 10.70 -15.06 3.77
CA THR A 56 9.72 -15.95 3.12
C THR A 56 8.35 -15.88 3.79
N LEU A 57 7.30 -15.71 2.98
CA LEU A 57 5.92 -15.82 3.41
C LEU A 57 5.49 -17.30 3.40
N HIS A 58 5.79 -18.00 4.50
CA HIS A 58 5.50 -19.44 4.66
C HIS A 58 4.02 -19.77 4.43
N SER A 59 3.11 -18.90 4.89
CA SER A 59 1.67 -19.08 4.67
C SER A 59 1.25 -19.06 3.19
N THR A 60 2.02 -18.40 2.31
CA THR A 60 1.80 -18.50 0.85
C THR A 60 2.30 -19.86 0.34
N TYR A 61 3.44 -20.34 0.83
CA TYR A 61 3.98 -21.66 0.45
C TYR A 61 3.04 -22.80 0.84
N ASP A 62 2.47 -22.75 2.04
CA ASP A 62 1.49 -23.75 2.48
C ASP A 62 0.32 -23.83 1.48
N LEU A 63 -0.19 -22.68 1.02
CA LEU A 63 -1.27 -22.64 0.03
C LEU A 63 -0.87 -23.20 -1.34
N VAL A 64 0.39 -23.05 -1.76
CA VAL A 64 0.92 -23.69 -2.98
C VAL A 64 0.91 -25.20 -2.85
N VAL A 65 1.23 -25.74 -1.68
CA VAL A 65 1.22 -27.19 -1.42
C VAL A 65 -0.21 -27.73 -1.30
N GLU A 66 -1.12 -26.97 -0.70
CA GLU A 66 -2.51 -27.38 -0.47
C GLU A 66 -3.39 -27.38 -1.73
N HIS A 67 -3.02 -26.63 -2.77
CA HIS A 67 -3.83 -26.47 -3.98
C HIS A 67 -3.12 -27.05 -5.20
N ASP A 68 -3.89 -27.60 -6.14
CA ASP A 68 -3.38 -28.08 -7.42
C ASP A 68 -3.07 -26.89 -8.35
N VAL A 69 -1.94 -26.23 -8.10
CA VAL A 69 -1.47 -25.07 -8.85
C VAL A 69 0.01 -25.24 -9.20
N VAL A 70 0.44 -24.56 -10.26
CA VAL A 70 1.83 -24.56 -10.71
C VAL A 70 2.34 -23.11 -10.77
N ILE A 71 3.58 -22.90 -10.32
CA ILE A 71 4.25 -21.61 -10.45
C ILE A 71 4.70 -21.44 -11.90
N SER A 72 4.02 -20.56 -12.64
CA SER A 72 4.25 -20.35 -14.08
C SER A 72 5.12 -19.11 -14.38
N GLY A 73 5.59 -18.40 -13.37
CA GLY A 73 6.47 -17.24 -13.52
C GLY A 73 6.72 -16.51 -12.21
N GLU A 74 7.69 -15.59 -12.24
CA GLU A 74 8.09 -14.77 -11.10
C GLU A 74 8.35 -13.32 -11.51
N LEU A 75 8.24 -12.40 -10.56
CA LEU A 75 8.61 -11.00 -10.73
C LEU A 75 9.01 -10.40 -9.38
N GLY A 76 10.17 -9.76 -9.35
CA GLY A 76 10.55 -8.87 -8.26
C GLY A 76 9.91 -7.49 -8.41
N VAL A 77 9.18 -7.03 -7.40
CA VAL A 77 8.62 -5.68 -7.35
C VAL A 77 9.31 -4.89 -6.27
N ARG A 78 9.88 -3.74 -6.63
CA ARG A 78 10.45 -2.81 -5.65
C ARG A 78 9.31 -2.10 -4.92
N GLU A 79 9.26 -2.27 -3.60
CA GLU A 79 8.34 -1.51 -2.75
C GLU A 79 8.79 -0.04 -2.70
N VAL A 80 7.96 0.84 -3.25
CA VAL A 80 8.18 2.29 -3.25
C VAL A 80 6.94 2.96 -2.68
N TYR A 81 7.13 3.64 -1.57
CA TYR A 81 6.09 4.42 -0.91
C TYR A 81 6.34 5.92 -1.09
N CYS A 82 5.25 6.67 -1.14
CA CYS A 82 5.24 8.11 -1.24
C CYS A 82 4.46 8.69 -0.06
N LEU A 83 4.91 9.84 0.45
CA LEU A 83 4.08 10.68 1.31
C LEU A 83 3.15 11.48 0.41
N CYS A 84 1.84 11.28 0.57
CA CYS A 84 0.80 11.80 -0.29
C CYS A 84 -0.14 12.69 0.53
N VAL A 85 -0.60 13.77 -0.09
CA VAL A 85 -1.48 14.79 0.50
C VAL A 85 -2.56 15.12 -0.52
N LYS A 86 -3.74 15.53 -0.05
CA LYS A 86 -4.87 15.84 -0.93
C LYS A 86 -4.63 17.06 -1.81
N THR A 87 -3.95 18.07 -1.29
CA THR A 87 -3.78 19.35 -1.99
C THR A 87 -2.32 19.60 -2.27
N GLU A 88 -1.98 19.92 -3.53
CA GLU A 88 -0.59 20.17 -3.96
C GLU A 88 0.09 21.32 -3.22
N SER A 89 -0.69 22.30 -2.74
CA SER A 89 -0.18 23.41 -1.93
C SER A 89 0.14 23.02 -0.48
N THR A 90 -0.14 21.78 -0.07
CA THR A 90 0.15 21.31 1.29
C THR A 90 1.65 21.19 1.49
N MET A 91 2.17 22.06 2.35
CA MET A 91 3.54 21.97 2.83
C MET A 91 3.66 20.90 3.92
N LEU A 92 4.84 20.29 4.05
CA LEU A 92 5.13 19.33 5.13
C LEU A 92 4.79 19.87 6.52
N SER A 93 5.03 21.16 6.75
CA SER A 93 4.72 21.85 8.01
C SER A 93 3.22 21.93 8.33
N GLY A 94 2.35 21.78 7.34
CA GLY A 94 0.90 21.74 7.48
C GLY A 94 0.36 20.38 7.90
N ILE A 95 1.15 19.31 7.76
CA ILE A 95 0.73 17.96 8.11
C ILE A 95 0.53 17.86 9.62
N ARG A 96 -0.57 17.24 10.05
CA ARG A 96 -0.86 16.97 11.46
C ARG A 96 -0.89 15.49 11.77
N ARG A 97 -1.20 14.66 10.79
CA ARG A 97 -1.27 13.20 10.95
C ARG A 97 -0.80 12.44 9.73
N VAL A 98 -0.20 11.28 9.94
CA VAL A 98 0.25 10.37 8.88
C VAL A 98 -0.50 9.03 8.98
N LEU A 99 -1.10 8.60 7.88
CA LEU A 99 -1.88 7.37 7.76
C LEU A 99 -1.10 6.33 6.96
N SER A 100 -1.06 5.09 7.43
CA SER A 100 -0.65 3.93 6.62
C SER A 100 -0.93 2.62 7.36
N HIS A 101 -0.61 1.51 6.72
CA HIS A 101 -0.53 0.22 7.40
C HIS A 101 0.56 0.25 8.49
N PRO A 102 0.37 -0.37 9.67
CA PRO A 102 1.34 -0.37 10.77
C PRO A 102 2.78 -0.65 10.33
N ASN A 103 3.00 -1.76 9.62
CA ASN A 103 4.34 -2.15 9.15
C ASN A 103 4.98 -1.09 8.24
N ILE A 104 4.18 -0.30 7.51
CA ILE A 104 4.68 0.74 6.61
C ILE A 104 4.95 2.04 7.37
N LEU A 105 4.15 2.36 8.39
CA LEU A 105 4.49 3.43 9.33
C LEU A 105 5.83 3.14 10.02
N ASP A 106 6.02 1.92 10.50
CA ASP A 106 7.27 1.50 11.16
C ASP A 106 8.45 1.53 10.20
N ALA A 107 8.29 0.97 8.99
CA ALA A 107 9.33 0.99 7.96
C ALA A 107 9.71 2.42 7.51
N CYS A 108 8.77 3.36 7.61
CA CYS A 108 8.98 4.77 7.23
C CYS A 108 9.24 5.70 8.42
N SER A 109 9.36 5.18 9.65
CA SER A 109 9.56 5.95 10.89
C SER A 109 10.73 6.94 10.80
N SER A 110 11.89 6.48 10.33
CA SER A 110 13.07 7.32 10.14
C SER A 110 12.83 8.51 9.20
N PHE A 111 12.07 8.31 8.11
CA PHE A 111 11.69 9.41 7.22
C PHE A 111 10.74 10.39 7.92
N ILE A 112 9.76 9.89 8.67
CA ILE A 112 8.81 10.70 9.43
C ILE A 112 9.57 11.57 10.45
N ASP A 113 10.45 10.95 11.24
CA ASP A 113 11.17 11.61 12.34
C ASP A 113 12.21 12.63 11.85
N THR A 114 12.84 12.38 10.70
CA THR A 114 13.91 13.25 10.18
C THR A 114 13.43 14.32 9.20
N LYS A 115 12.26 14.12 8.57
CA LYS A 115 11.74 15.05 7.53
C LYS A 115 10.41 15.70 7.91
N VAL A 116 9.45 14.92 8.40
CA VAL A 116 8.08 15.41 8.65
C VAL A 116 7.99 16.11 10.00
N VAL A 117 8.44 15.46 11.08
CA VAL A 117 8.37 15.99 12.45
C VAL A 117 9.07 17.36 12.58
N PRO A 118 10.29 17.57 12.06
CA PRO A 118 10.96 18.87 12.17
C PRO A 118 10.22 19.98 11.40
N ALA A 119 9.70 19.66 10.21
CA ALA A 119 8.94 20.63 9.41
C ALA A 119 7.65 21.06 10.10
N VAL A 120 6.95 20.12 10.75
CA VAL A 120 5.74 20.42 11.51
C VAL A 120 6.04 21.24 12.76
N ARG A 121 7.07 20.86 13.54
CA ARG A 121 7.48 21.58 14.76
C ARG A 121 7.95 23.00 14.49
N ALA A 122 8.49 23.28 13.31
CA ALA A 122 8.89 24.63 12.91
C ALA A 122 7.70 25.62 12.85
N VAL A 123 6.47 25.13 12.68
CA VAL A 123 5.25 25.97 12.62
C VAL A 123 4.33 25.75 13.82
N ALA A 124 4.20 24.50 14.29
CA ALA A 124 3.27 24.14 15.37
C ALA A 124 3.89 24.24 16.78
N GLY A 125 5.19 24.49 16.89
CA GLY A 125 5.93 24.55 18.16
C GLY A 125 6.71 23.28 18.46
N ALA A 126 7.76 23.41 19.28
CA ALA A 126 8.73 22.34 19.56
C ALA A 126 8.10 21.11 20.25
N ASP A 127 7.08 21.33 21.09
CA ASP A 127 6.39 20.28 21.84
C ASP A 127 5.30 19.57 21.03
N PHE A 128 5.06 20.00 19.78
CA PHE A 128 4.06 19.35 18.93
C PHE A 128 4.48 17.91 18.63
N THR A 129 3.50 17.00 18.77
CA THR A 129 3.64 15.58 18.45
C THR A 129 2.81 15.26 17.21
N LEU A 130 3.47 14.76 16.17
CA LEU A 130 2.83 14.33 14.93
C LEU A 130 1.96 13.10 15.22
N GLY A 131 0.68 13.16 14.84
CA GLY A 131 -0.20 12.00 14.97
C GLY A 131 0.09 10.94 13.91
N THR A 132 -0.11 9.67 14.25
CA THR A 132 -0.13 8.57 13.29
C THR A 132 -1.45 7.82 13.39
N ARG A 133 -2.05 7.44 12.27
CA ARG A 133 -3.28 6.65 12.25
C ARG A 133 -3.08 5.37 11.43
N PRO A 134 -3.03 4.20 12.09
CA PRO A 134 -2.98 2.93 11.40
C PRO A 134 -4.22 2.67 10.55
N THR A 135 -4.02 2.08 9.38
CA THR A 135 -5.07 1.61 8.46
C THR A 135 -4.85 0.12 8.13
N ARG A 136 -5.84 -0.52 7.51
CA ARG A 136 -5.77 -1.93 7.09
C ARG A 136 -4.87 -2.13 5.87
N SER A 137 -4.66 -1.08 5.08
CA SER A 137 -3.75 -1.11 3.93
C SER A 137 -3.26 0.28 3.56
N THR A 138 -2.19 0.33 2.76
CA THR A 138 -1.69 1.57 2.15
C THR A 138 -2.70 2.18 1.17
N THR A 139 -3.49 1.36 0.48
CA THR A 139 -4.55 1.83 -0.42
C THR A 139 -5.67 2.50 0.35
N GLU A 140 -6.09 1.92 1.48
CA GLU A 140 -7.08 2.54 2.37
C GLU A 140 -6.56 3.86 2.94
N ALA A 141 -5.28 3.96 3.30
CA ALA A 141 -4.70 5.22 3.76
C ALA A 141 -4.81 6.33 2.70
N ALA A 142 -4.46 6.02 1.44
CA ALA A 142 -4.62 6.97 0.34
C ALA A 142 -6.08 7.40 0.15
N ARG A 143 -7.02 6.45 0.18
CA ARG A 143 -8.46 6.74 0.09
C ARG A 143 -8.94 7.65 1.21
N LEU A 144 -8.61 7.33 2.47
CA LEU A 144 -9.04 8.11 3.63
C LEU A 144 -8.44 9.52 3.61
N THR A 145 -7.17 9.68 3.23
CA THR A 145 -6.57 11.02 3.04
C THR A 145 -7.28 11.81 1.95
N ALA A 146 -7.75 11.15 0.89
CA ALA A 146 -8.52 11.81 -0.15
C ALA A 146 -9.94 12.22 0.28
N GLU A 147 -10.58 11.41 1.14
CA GLU A 147 -11.92 11.65 1.69
C GLU A 147 -11.94 12.72 2.79
N GLU A 148 -10.92 12.76 3.66
CA GLU A 148 -10.88 13.69 4.80
C GLU A 148 -10.66 15.17 4.41
N GLY A 149 -10.14 15.42 3.20
CA GLY A 149 -9.90 16.78 2.71
C GLY A 149 -8.91 17.59 3.57
N ALA A 150 -8.68 18.85 3.20
CA ALA A 150 -7.78 19.76 3.94
C ALA A 150 -8.42 20.37 5.20
N GLU A 151 -9.73 20.16 5.42
CA GLU A 151 -10.54 20.84 6.45
C GLU A 151 -10.93 19.92 7.63
N ALA A 152 -10.26 18.79 7.80
CA ALA A 152 -10.52 17.92 8.94
C ALA A 152 -10.27 18.68 10.27
N PRO A 153 -11.14 18.53 11.30
CA PRO A 153 -10.98 19.18 12.60
C PRO A 153 -9.64 18.91 13.28
N GLU A 154 -9.02 17.79 12.92
CA GLU A 154 -7.75 17.28 13.46
C GLU A 154 -6.54 17.70 12.60
N GLY A 155 -6.76 18.56 11.59
CA GLY A 155 -5.77 19.11 10.67
C GLY A 155 -5.44 18.23 9.46
N VAL A 156 -4.53 18.70 8.61
CA VAL A 156 -4.23 18.06 7.31
C VAL A 156 -3.66 16.66 7.51
N ALA A 157 -4.36 15.67 6.96
CA ALA A 157 -3.93 14.28 6.89
C ALA A 157 -3.01 14.05 5.69
N ALA A 158 -1.95 13.27 5.89
CA ALA A 158 -1.12 12.71 4.83
C ALA A 158 -1.16 11.18 4.89
N ALA A 159 -0.99 10.52 3.76
CA ALA A 159 -0.87 9.06 3.69
C ALA A 159 0.54 8.67 3.25
N ILE A 160 1.07 7.57 3.78
CA ILE A 160 2.19 6.86 3.16
C ILE A 160 1.60 5.70 2.36
N ALA A 161 1.66 5.79 1.04
CA ALA A 161 1.04 4.82 0.14
C ALA A 161 1.84 4.65 -1.16
N THR A 162 1.47 3.67 -1.97
CA THR A 162 2.03 3.53 -3.32
C THR A 162 1.59 4.72 -4.18
N LYS A 163 2.40 5.06 -5.20
CA LYS A 163 2.07 6.13 -6.15
C LYS A 163 0.75 5.85 -6.89
N GLU A 164 0.50 4.59 -7.21
CA GLU A 164 -0.69 4.11 -7.90
C GLU A 164 -1.94 4.26 -7.02
N ALA A 165 -1.85 3.93 -5.73
CA ALA A 165 -2.95 4.15 -4.80
C ALA A 165 -3.27 5.65 -4.64
N ALA A 166 -2.25 6.49 -4.51
CA ALA A 166 -2.43 7.94 -4.43
C ALA A 166 -3.13 8.49 -5.69
N LYS A 167 -2.62 8.14 -6.88
CA LYS A 167 -3.22 8.57 -8.16
C LYS A 167 -4.67 8.12 -8.33
N ARG A 168 -5.03 6.95 -7.79
CA ARG A 168 -6.40 6.42 -7.87
C ARG A 168 -7.39 7.29 -7.10
N HIS A 169 -6.99 7.80 -5.94
CA HIS A 169 -7.88 8.51 -5.03
C HIS A 169 -7.77 10.05 -5.15
N GLY A 170 -6.82 10.54 -5.96
CA GLY A 170 -6.58 11.97 -6.19
C GLY A 170 -6.07 12.66 -4.94
#